data_AF-A0A4Z1I6W7-F1
#
_entry.id   AF-A0A4Z1I6W7-F1
#
_cell.length_a   1.000
_cell.length_b   1.000
_cell.length_c   1.000
_cell.angle_alpha   90.00
_cell.angle_beta   90.00
_cell.angle_gamma   90.00
#
_symmetry.space_group_name_H-M   'P 1'
#
loop_
_entity.id
_entity.type
_entity.pdbx_description
1 polymer ?
#
loop_
_entity_poly.entity_id
_entity_poly.type
_entity_poly.pdbx_seq_one_letter_code
_entity_poly.pdbx_strand_id
1 'polypeptide(L)'
;MERENLLDSSDEARCSDEEATQSLAELQHHKMSKFQKKGGGRNVVFRRVLPWVLHLILLSTSLGLLIKTLLIQRSLPAICVEDKLQWTITMDSVPDTHHFERLVGSFNRSSSPYKGPPSPAVDAAWAKLTDYGAISISEETFGKLNASKNAVKVPADYGGGRLAFVEAIHQLHCLHYLAIESWNHCGDIHIQIIIRKPQEKSKPMIKSGTTIWVDHCVDMLRQKLMCDADVHLVTYNWLKGHDVPHPNFNTARQCRSFEAVKQYVMDNALDGSNLPKMYFEKPKDGSVMEYEEPPFDPLADGWPSNHH
;
A
#
# COMPACT_ATOMS: atom_id res chain seq x y z
N MET A 1 34.11 41.98 63.58
CA MET A 1 34.49 42.91 62.50
C MET A 1 33.44 44.02 62.53
N GLU A 2 33.48 44.93 63.51
CA GLU A 2 34.44 46.07 63.59
C GLU A 2 34.62 46.70 62.21
N ARG A 3 34.37 47.98 61.95
CA ARG A 3 34.18 49.20 62.75
C ARG A 3 33.30 50.11 61.88
N GLU A 4 32.27 50.78 62.39
CA GLU A 4 32.38 52.02 63.17
C GLU A 4 33.12 53.15 62.42
N ASN A 5 32.38 54.23 62.14
CA ASN A 5 32.62 55.57 62.70
C ASN A 5 32.47 56.71 61.68
N LEU A 6 31.47 57.59 61.83
CA LEU A 6 31.40 58.80 62.70
C LEU A 6 31.50 60.02 61.75
N LEU A 7 30.85 61.17 61.87
CA LEU A 7 30.07 61.91 62.88
C LEU A 7 29.35 63.01 62.05
N ASP A 8 28.10 63.41 62.33
CA ASP A 8 27.71 64.46 63.31
C ASP A 8 28.36 65.82 63.00
N SER A 9 27.75 67.01 63.05
CA SER A 9 26.49 67.60 63.53
C SER A 9 26.28 68.86 62.64
N SER A 10 25.28 69.76 62.70
CA SER A 10 24.36 70.20 63.73
C SER A 10 23.38 71.22 63.12
N ASP A 11 22.26 71.39 63.82
CA ASP A 11 21.43 72.59 63.99
C ASP A 11 20.32 72.94 62.96
N GLU A 12 19.12 72.52 63.38
CA GLU A 12 17.89 73.29 63.52
C GLU A 12 17.79 74.67 62.85
N ALA A 13 16.77 74.84 62.00
CA ALA A 13 15.70 75.81 62.24
C ALA A 13 14.51 75.55 61.32
N ARG A 14 13.34 75.43 61.91
CA ARG A 14 12.02 75.32 61.28
C ARG A 14 11.49 76.73 61.01
N CYS A 15 11.10 77.04 59.77
CA CYS A 15 10.14 78.11 59.48
C CYS A 15 9.35 77.78 58.20
N SER A 16 8.04 77.97 58.29
CA SER A 16 7.01 77.71 57.27
C SER A 16 7.18 78.58 56.04
N ASP A 17 6.90 78.05 54.85
CA ASP A 17 6.48 78.83 53.67
C ASP A 17 5.62 77.95 52.75
N GLU A 18 4.31 77.93 53.00
CA GLU A 18 3.29 77.23 52.19
C GLU A 18 2.88 78.02 50.92
N GLU A 19 3.59 79.11 50.58
CA GLU A 19 3.16 80.05 49.53
C GLU A 19 4.06 80.09 48.27
N ALA A 20 5.18 79.35 48.24
CA ALA A 20 6.12 79.38 47.11
C ALA A 20 5.87 78.33 46.01
N THR A 21 5.00 77.33 46.25
CA THR A 21 4.77 76.21 45.31
C THR A 21 3.75 76.51 44.21
N GLN A 22 2.88 77.51 44.37
CA GLN A 22 1.89 77.87 43.35
C GLN A 22 2.50 78.57 42.13
N SER A 23 3.54 79.41 42.30
CA SER A 23 4.07 80.19 41.17
C SER A 23 4.98 79.38 40.22
N LEU A 24 5.65 78.32 40.72
CA LEU A 24 6.50 77.47 39.89
C LEU A 24 5.69 76.49 39.02
N ALA A 25 4.56 76.01 39.55
CA ALA A 25 3.63 75.13 38.83
C ALA A 25 2.97 75.85 37.65
N GLU A 26 2.61 77.13 37.81
CA GLU A 26 2.03 77.94 36.74
C GLU A 26 3.05 78.26 35.62
N LEU A 27 4.32 78.52 35.97
CA LEU A 27 5.37 78.73 34.96
C LEU A 27 5.75 77.46 34.19
N GLN A 28 5.71 76.29 34.81
CA GLN A 28 5.94 75.01 34.10
C GLN A 28 4.78 74.67 33.16
N HIS A 29 3.52 74.92 33.55
CA HIS A 29 2.36 74.72 32.68
C HIS A 29 2.39 75.62 31.44
N HIS A 30 2.85 76.87 31.58
CA HIS A 30 2.91 77.81 30.45
C HIS A 30 4.04 77.49 29.44
N LYS A 31 5.11 76.80 29.88
CA LYS A 31 6.23 76.38 29.02
C LYS A 31 5.98 75.03 28.32
N MET A 32 5.23 74.10 28.94
CA MET A 32 4.84 72.85 28.27
C MET A 32 3.70 73.02 27.25
N SER A 33 2.89 74.07 27.37
CA SER A 33 1.80 74.40 26.42
C SER A 33 2.30 74.86 25.03
N LYS A 34 3.52 75.40 24.93
CA LYS A 34 4.04 75.98 23.67
C LYS A 34 4.80 75.04 22.74
N PHE A 35 4.95 73.75 23.09
CA PHE A 35 5.59 72.74 22.22
C PHE A 35 4.61 71.75 21.58
N GLN A 36 3.34 72.14 21.43
CA GLN A 36 2.34 71.30 20.78
C GLN A 36 1.82 71.96 19.50
N LYS A 37 2.64 71.96 18.43
CA LYS A 37 2.14 72.02 17.05
C LYS A 37 3.21 71.66 16.02
N LYS A 38 3.10 70.41 15.53
CA LYS A 38 3.02 69.99 14.11
C LYS A 38 3.81 68.69 13.88
N GLY A 39 3.08 67.57 13.91
CA GLY A 39 3.58 66.25 13.49
C GLY A 39 2.66 65.07 13.81
N GLY A 40 1.36 65.28 14.11
CA GLY A 40 0.52 64.26 14.77
C GLY A 40 -0.58 63.61 13.94
N GLY A 41 -0.84 64.06 12.70
CA GLY A 41 -1.99 63.55 11.92
C GLY A 41 -1.77 62.19 11.28
N ARG A 42 -0.59 61.97 10.66
CA ARG A 42 -0.28 60.73 9.93
C ARG A 42 0.04 59.54 10.84
N ASN A 43 0.72 59.76 11.96
CA ASN A 43 1.18 58.69 12.85
C ASN A 43 0.09 58.07 13.74
N VAL A 44 -0.96 58.83 14.10
CA VAL A 44 -2.06 58.32 14.92
C VAL A 44 -3.01 57.46 14.10
N VAL A 45 -3.32 57.87 12.87
CA VAL A 45 -4.10 57.07 11.91
C VAL A 45 -3.33 55.79 11.57
N PHE A 46 -2.03 55.89 11.32
CA PHE A 46 -1.18 54.72 11.06
C PHE A 46 -1.15 53.75 12.25
N ARG A 47 -0.98 54.23 13.48
CA ARG A 47 -1.03 53.38 14.69
C ARG A 47 -2.39 52.72 14.93
N ARG A 48 -3.49 53.36 14.53
CA ARG A 48 -4.84 52.79 14.65
C ARG A 48 -5.18 51.81 13.54
N VAL A 49 -4.72 52.05 12.32
CA VAL A 49 -5.06 51.25 11.12
C VAL A 49 -4.10 50.07 10.92
N LEU A 50 -2.82 50.22 11.26
CA LEU A 50 -1.80 49.18 11.07
C LEU A 50 -2.14 47.84 11.76
N PRO A 51 -2.65 47.79 13.01
CA PRO A 51 -3.05 46.52 13.62
C PRO A 51 -4.13 45.80 12.82
N TRP A 52 -5.14 46.53 12.33
CA TRP A 52 -6.22 45.95 11.52
C TRP A 52 -5.73 45.47 10.16
N VAL A 53 -4.82 46.21 9.51
CA VAL A 53 -4.19 45.76 8.26
C VAL A 53 -3.38 44.48 8.48
N LEU A 54 -2.60 44.40 9.56
CA LEU A 54 -1.85 43.20 9.92
C LEU A 54 -2.77 42.01 10.23
N HIS A 55 -3.89 42.23 10.94
CA HIS A 55 -4.87 41.18 11.22
C HIS A 55 -5.56 40.70 9.95
N LEU A 56 -5.86 41.61 9.01
CA LEU A 56 -6.47 41.26 7.73
C LEU A 56 -5.50 40.41 6.88
N ILE A 57 -4.22 40.79 6.84
CA ILE A 57 -3.17 40.00 6.15
C ILE A 57 -3.02 38.61 6.79
N LEU A 58 -2.98 38.53 8.13
CA LEU A 58 -2.86 37.26 8.84
C LEU A 58 -4.09 36.36 8.60
N LEU A 59 -5.29 36.93 8.60
CA LEU A 59 -6.53 36.22 8.33
C LEU A 59 -6.59 35.72 6.87
N SER A 60 -6.22 36.55 5.90
CA SER A 60 -6.20 36.17 4.49
C SER A 60 -5.18 35.07 4.20
N THR A 61 -4.00 35.14 4.82
CA THR A 61 -2.97 34.08 4.69
C THR A 61 -3.42 32.78 5.34
N SER A 62 -3.98 32.82 6.55
CA SER A 62 -4.53 31.64 7.23
C SER A 62 -5.68 31.00 6.45
N LEU A 63 -6.59 31.80 5.89
CA LEU A 63 -7.70 31.32 5.08
C LEU A 63 -7.20 30.73 3.75
N GLY A 64 -6.20 31.35 3.13
CA GLY A 64 -5.56 30.82 1.92
C GLY A 64 -4.85 29.48 2.14
N LEU A 65 -4.17 29.32 3.28
CA LEU A 65 -3.57 28.04 3.68
C LEU A 65 -4.64 26.98 3.93
N LEU A 66 -5.71 27.32 4.66
CA LEU A 66 -6.82 26.41 4.92
C LEU A 66 -7.50 25.94 3.63
N ILE A 67 -7.79 26.87 2.71
CA ILE A 67 -8.40 26.55 1.42
C ILE A 67 -7.46 25.67 0.59
N LYS A 68 -6.15 25.97 0.53
CA LYS A 68 -5.19 25.10 -0.15
C LYS A 68 -5.15 23.70 0.45
N THR A 69 -5.12 23.56 1.77
CA THR A 69 -5.13 22.26 2.44
C THR A 69 -6.42 21.49 2.15
N LEU A 70 -7.58 22.14 2.18
CA LEU A 70 -8.86 21.51 1.85
C LEU A 70 -8.97 21.13 0.37
N LEU A 71 -8.42 21.94 -0.53
CA LEU A 71 -8.35 21.62 -1.96
C LEU A 71 -7.39 20.46 -2.23
N ILE A 72 -6.21 20.45 -1.59
CA ILE A 72 -5.23 19.36 -1.66
C ILE A 72 -5.79 18.07 -1.06
N GLN A 73 -6.51 18.14 0.06
CA GLN A 73 -7.16 16.98 0.68
C GLN A 73 -8.32 16.44 -0.16
N ARG A 74 -9.01 17.29 -0.93
CA ARG A 74 -10.04 16.86 -1.87
C ARG A 74 -9.47 16.36 -3.20
N SER A 75 -8.28 16.84 -3.60
CA SER A 75 -7.65 16.47 -4.86
C SER A 75 -6.66 15.31 -4.74
N LEU A 76 -6.18 14.99 -3.54
CA LEU A 76 -5.40 13.79 -3.26
C LEU A 76 -6.37 12.65 -2.89
N PRO A 77 -6.50 11.61 -3.72
CA PRO A 77 -7.08 10.37 -3.24
C PRO A 77 -6.09 9.79 -2.21
N ALA A 78 -6.42 9.91 -0.93
CA ALA A 78 -5.62 9.45 0.22
C ALA A 78 -5.41 7.91 0.27
N ILE A 79 -5.71 7.19 -0.81
CA ILE A 79 -5.57 5.73 -0.97
C ILE A 79 -4.65 5.38 -2.16
N CYS A 80 -4.35 6.31 -3.07
CA CYS A 80 -3.75 5.96 -4.37
C CYS A 80 -2.22 5.98 -4.44
N VAL A 81 -1.50 6.52 -3.44
CA VAL A 81 -0.04 6.72 -3.55
C VAL A 81 0.76 5.64 -2.82
N GLU A 82 0.27 5.11 -1.70
CA GLU A 82 1.00 4.11 -0.89
C GLU A 82 0.85 2.67 -1.39
N ASP A 83 -0.24 2.34 -2.09
CA ASP A 83 -0.43 1.01 -2.70
C ASP A 83 0.32 0.85 -4.04
N LYS A 84 0.64 1.96 -4.74
CA LYS A 84 1.32 1.94 -6.05
C LYS A 84 2.85 1.97 -5.97
N LEU A 85 3.42 2.32 -4.82
CA LEU A 85 4.86 2.58 -4.71
C LEU A 85 5.73 1.36 -5.00
N GLN A 86 5.28 0.13 -4.75
CA GLN A 86 6.07 -1.05 -5.11
C GLN A 86 5.92 -1.54 -6.55
N TRP A 87 4.72 -1.46 -7.14
CA TRP A 87 4.51 -1.83 -8.55
C TRP A 87 5.30 -0.95 -9.52
N THR A 88 5.62 0.28 -9.12
CA THR A 88 6.36 1.24 -9.95
C THR A 88 7.89 1.04 -9.87
N ILE A 89 8.40 0.23 -8.93
CA ILE A 89 9.85 0.17 -8.66
C ILE A 89 10.58 -0.82 -9.60
N THR A 90 9.90 -1.82 -10.17
CA THR A 90 10.63 -3.00 -10.67
C THR A 90 10.70 -3.21 -12.17
N MET A 91 10.08 -2.41 -13.04
CA MET A 91 10.40 -2.43 -14.48
C MET A 91 9.90 -1.16 -15.17
N ASP A 92 10.80 -0.21 -15.46
CA ASP A 92 10.47 1.03 -16.18
C ASP A 92 9.90 0.78 -17.60
N SER A 93 9.99 -0.46 -18.11
CA SER A 93 9.64 -0.85 -19.49
C SER A 93 8.30 -1.55 -19.66
N VAL A 94 7.60 -1.92 -18.60
CA VAL A 94 6.26 -2.55 -18.71
C VAL A 94 5.22 -1.42 -18.63
N PRO A 95 4.43 -1.17 -19.69
CA PRO A 95 3.35 -0.20 -19.62
C PRO A 95 2.38 -0.53 -18.47
N ASP A 96 1.93 0.48 -17.74
CA ASP A 96 0.93 0.36 -16.66
C ASP A 96 -0.48 0.13 -17.24
N THR A 97 -0.63 -0.90 -18.08
CA THR A 97 -1.89 -1.29 -18.71
C THR A 97 -2.62 -2.28 -17.82
N HIS A 98 -3.86 -1.95 -17.48
CA HIS A 98 -4.72 -2.81 -16.68
C HIS A 98 -6.00 -3.10 -17.47
N HIS A 99 -6.49 -4.33 -17.35
CA HIS A 99 -7.78 -4.75 -17.86
C HIS A 99 -8.51 -5.56 -16.80
N PHE A 100 -9.84 -5.57 -16.89
CA PHE A 100 -10.64 -6.46 -16.07
C PHE A 100 -10.74 -7.82 -16.77
N GLU A 101 -10.33 -8.87 -16.08
CA GLU A 101 -10.48 -10.24 -16.54
C GLU A 101 -11.21 -11.06 -15.48
N ARG A 102 -12.16 -11.86 -15.92
CA ARG A 102 -12.91 -12.77 -15.04
C ARG A 102 -12.30 -14.16 -15.15
N LEU A 103 -11.93 -14.71 -14.00
CA LEU A 103 -11.31 -16.02 -13.95
C LEU A 103 -12.32 -17.13 -14.30
N VAL A 104 -11.89 -18.08 -15.13
CA VAL A 104 -12.66 -19.24 -15.57
C VAL A 104 -12.33 -20.43 -14.68
N GLY A 105 -13.13 -20.63 -13.63
CA GLY A 105 -12.92 -21.71 -12.65
C GLY A 105 -13.53 -23.07 -12.99
N SER A 106 -13.80 -23.39 -14.26
CA SER A 106 -14.49 -24.66 -14.62
C SER A 106 -13.70 -25.89 -14.19
N PHE A 107 -14.39 -26.91 -13.71
CA PHE A 107 -13.79 -28.22 -13.46
C PHE A 107 -13.57 -29.01 -14.75
N ASN A 108 -14.28 -28.66 -15.83
CA ASN A 108 -14.14 -29.30 -17.12
C ASN A 108 -12.71 -29.14 -17.65
N ARG A 109 -12.02 -30.24 -17.95
CA ARG A 109 -10.64 -30.21 -18.48
C ARG A 109 -10.54 -29.50 -19.82
N SER A 110 -11.56 -29.62 -20.65
CA SER A 110 -11.58 -28.98 -21.97
C SER A 110 -11.71 -27.45 -21.90
N SER A 111 -11.98 -26.88 -20.71
CA SER A 111 -12.08 -25.43 -20.53
C SER A 111 -10.74 -24.70 -20.59
N SER A 112 -9.61 -25.41 -20.43
CA SER A 112 -8.28 -24.79 -20.37
C SER A 112 -7.22 -25.72 -20.95
N PRO A 113 -6.31 -25.23 -21.83
CA PRO A 113 -5.25 -26.03 -22.41
C PRO A 113 -4.16 -26.42 -21.40
N TYR A 114 -4.21 -25.86 -20.18
CA TYR A 114 -3.26 -26.11 -19.09
C TYR A 114 -3.68 -27.25 -18.16
N LYS A 115 -4.87 -27.84 -18.39
CA LYS A 115 -5.45 -28.93 -17.59
C LYS A 115 -5.22 -30.29 -18.24
N GLY A 116 -5.24 -31.33 -17.41
CA GLY A 116 -5.15 -32.70 -17.87
C GLY A 116 -3.76 -33.31 -17.70
N PRO A 117 -3.61 -34.59 -18.02
CA PRO A 117 -2.36 -35.30 -17.82
C PRO A 117 -1.23 -34.69 -18.67
N PRO A 118 0.04 -34.83 -18.22
CA PRO A 118 1.20 -34.45 -19.00
C PRO A 118 1.10 -35.02 -20.41
N SER A 119 1.18 -34.14 -21.39
CA SER A 119 1.06 -34.47 -22.81
C SER A 119 1.74 -33.39 -23.62
N PRO A 120 2.19 -33.69 -24.86
CA PRO A 120 2.87 -32.69 -25.68
C PRO A 120 2.10 -31.38 -25.86
N ALA A 121 0.77 -31.44 -25.87
CA ALA A 121 -0.09 -30.25 -25.98
C ALA A 121 -0.11 -29.42 -24.69
N VAL A 122 -0.27 -30.07 -23.53
CA VAL A 122 -0.27 -29.42 -22.22
C VAL A 122 1.11 -28.85 -21.91
N ASP A 123 2.16 -29.63 -22.14
CA ASP A 123 3.55 -29.23 -21.90
C ASP A 123 3.92 -28.03 -22.78
N ALA A 124 3.50 -28.02 -24.06
CA ALA A 124 3.70 -26.88 -24.95
C ALA A 124 2.91 -25.64 -24.53
N ALA A 125 1.70 -25.80 -23.96
CA ALA A 125 0.95 -24.68 -23.42
C ALA A 125 1.69 -24.05 -22.24
N TRP A 126 2.15 -24.86 -21.28
CA TRP A 126 2.92 -24.39 -20.13
C TRP A 126 4.29 -23.81 -20.49
N ALA A 127 4.99 -24.40 -21.47
CA ALA A 127 6.27 -23.88 -21.96
C ALA A 127 6.11 -22.45 -22.50
N LYS A 128 5.02 -22.14 -23.21
CA LYS A 128 4.74 -20.76 -23.67
C LYS A 128 4.58 -19.75 -22.53
N LEU A 129 4.25 -20.18 -21.32
CA LEU A 129 4.14 -19.30 -20.16
C LEU A 129 5.44 -19.23 -19.34
N THR A 130 6.27 -20.26 -19.38
CA THR A 130 7.33 -20.47 -18.38
C THR A 130 8.73 -20.62 -18.95
N ASP A 131 8.87 -20.94 -20.24
CA ASP A 131 10.15 -21.16 -20.92
C ASP A 131 10.79 -19.83 -21.35
N TYR A 132 11.03 -18.97 -20.36
CA TYR A 132 11.74 -17.72 -20.53
C TYR A 132 13.01 -17.76 -19.68
N GLY A 133 14.11 -17.27 -20.24
CA GLY A 133 15.40 -17.20 -19.56
C GLY A 133 15.52 -15.99 -18.63
N ALA A 134 16.67 -15.93 -17.97
CA ALA A 134 17.08 -14.73 -17.25
C ALA A 134 17.20 -13.53 -18.20
N ILE A 135 16.87 -12.35 -17.69
CA ILE A 135 16.99 -11.06 -18.37
C ILE A 135 18.20 -10.29 -17.85
N SER A 136 18.62 -9.27 -18.59
CA SER A 136 19.53 -8.25 -18.07
C SER A 136 18.75 -6.99 -17.67
N ILE A 137 19.06 -6.44 -16.51
CA ILE A 137 18.53 -5.14 -16.04
C ILE A 137 19.65 -4.11 -15.95
N SER A 138 19.32 -2.84 -16.18
CA SER A 138 20.28 -1.74 -16.05
C SER A 138 20.80 -1.61 -14.62
N GLU A 139 22.00 -1.03 -14.44
CA GLU A 139 22.50 -0.72 -13.09
C GLU A 139 21.61 0.33 -12.38
N GLU A 140 20.91 1.19 -13.14
CA GLU A 140 19.92 2.13 -12.59
C GLU A 140 18.74 1.36 -11.96
N THR A 141 18.14 0.43 -12.72
CA THR A 141 17.05 -0.43 -12.23
C THR A 141 17.52 -1.25 -11.02
N PHE A 142 18.70 -1.86 -11.11
CA PHE A 142 19.29 -2.61 -10.00
C PHE A 142 19.50 -1.75 -8.75
N GLY A 143 19.92 -0.49 -8.91
CA GLY A 143 20.10 0.46 -7.80
C GLY A 143 18.82 0.78 -7.02
N LYS A 144 17.64 0.54 -7.62
CA LYS A 144 16.33 0.68 -6.96
C LYS A 144 15.93 -0.58 -6.17
N LEU A 145 16.62 -1.71 -6.37
CA LEU A 145 16.28 -2.98 -5.72
C LEU A 145 16.95 -3.10 -4.35
N ASN A 146 16.21 -3.62 -3.37
CA ASN A 146 16.79 -4.11 -2.11
C ASN A 146 17.39 -5.51 -2.31
N ALA A 147 18.41 -5.61 -3.17
CA ALA A 147 19.07 -6.85 -3.55
C ALA A 147 20.54 -6.90 -3.06
N SER A 148 21.14 -8.08 -3.12
CA SER A 148 22.55 -8.26 -2.78
C SER A 148 23.45 -7.44 -3.71
N LYS A 149 24.36 -6.63 -3.15
CA LYS A 149 25.36 -5.85 -3.92
C LYS A 149 26.25 -6.74 -4.82
N ASN A 150 26.39 -8.01 -4.44
CA ASN A 150 27.14 -9.04 -5.17
C ASN A 150 26.28 -9.76 -6.23
N ALA A 151 25.18 -9.14 -6.68
CA ALA A 151 24.40 -9.67 -7.79
C ALA A 151 25.27 -9.82 -9.04
N VAL A 152 25.01 -10.86 -9.83
CA VAL A 152 25.80 -11.20 -11.01
C VAL A 152 25.71 -10.10 -12.05
N LYS A 153 26.85 -9.72 -12.61
CA LYS A 153 26.95 -8.79 -13.73
C LYS A 153 26.89 -9.55 -15.05
N VAL A 154 26.12 -9.02 -16.00
CA VAL A 154 26.13 -9.52 -17.38
C VAL A 154 27.36 -8.95 -18.08
N PRO A 155 28.11 -9.73 -18.88
CA PRO A 155 29.28 -9.22 -19.60
C PRO A 155 28.91 -8.09 -20.58
N ALA A 156 29.84 -7.16 -20.82
CA ALA A 156 29.61 -6.01 -21.69
C ALA A 156 29.25 -6.41 -23.13
N ASP A 157 29.85 -7.48 -23.65
CA ASP A 157 29.57 -8.02 -25.00
C ASP A 157 28.13 -8.54 -25.15
N TYR A 158 27.43 -8.76 -24.03
CA TYR A 158 26.02 -9.19 -23.97
C TYR A 158 25.09 -8.05 -23.50
N GLY A 159 25.54 -6.80 -23.56
CA GLY A 159 24.74 -5.61 -23.21
C GLY A 159 24.95 -5.09 -21.78
N GLY A 160 25.78 -5.75 -20.96
CA GLY A 160 26.06 -5.31 -19.60
C GLY A 160 24.84 -5.37 -18.67
N GLY A 161 24.95 -4.78 -17.47
CA GLY A 161 23.89 -4.74 -16.46
C GLY A 161 23.98 -5.88 -15.43
N ARG A 162 22.83 -6.24 -14.85
CA ARG A 162 22.71 -7.31 -13.84
C ARG A 162 21.79 -8.41 -14.32
N LEU A 163 22.18 -9.65 -14.03
CA LEU A 163 21.37 -10.82 -14.35
C LEU A 163 20.19 -10.87 -13.38
N ALA A 164 18.99 -10.96 -13.92
CA ALA A 164 17.75 -11.01 -13.15
C ALA A 164 16.70 -11.92 -13.79
N PHE A 165 15.62 -12.19 -13.08
CA PHE A 165 14.48 -12.98 -13.53
C PHE A 165 13.19 -12.39 -12.96
N VAL A 166 12.07 -12.54 -13.65
CA VAL A 166 10.78 -11.93 -13.26
C VAL A 166 9.97 -12.90 -12.42
N GLU A 167 9.44 -12.45 -11.28
CA GLU A 167 8.70 -13.28 -10.33
C GLU A 167 7.44 -13.92 -10.91
N ALA A 168 6.68 -13.22 -11.75
CA ALA A 168 5.49 -13.79 -12.41
C ALA A 168 5.81 -15.09 -13.16
N ILE A 169 6.92 -15.10 -13.90
CA ILE A 169 7.37 -16.27 -14.66
C ILE A 169 7.88 -17.37 -13.71
N HIS A 170 8.66 -17.00 -12.69
CA HIS A 170 9.13 -17.92 -11.66
C HIS A 170 7.99 -18.63 -10.91
N GLN A 171 6.95 -17.89 -10.53
CA GLN A 171 5.79 -18.40 -9.83
C GLN A 171 4.99 -19.38 -10.71
N LEU A 172 4.78 -19.03 -11.99
CA LEU A 172 4.14 -19.91 -12.96
C LEU A 172 4.98 -21.17 -13.23
N HIS A 173 6.30 -21.05 -13.32
CA HIS A 173 7.23 -22.16 -13.48
C HIS A 173 7.17 -23.12 -12.27
N CYS A 174 7.19 -22.60 -11.05
CA CYS A 174 6.99 -23.40 -9.84
C CYS A 174 5.63 -24.12 -9.85
N LEU A 175 4.56 -23.44 -10.24
CA LEU A 175 3.23 -24.02 -10.34
C LEU A 175 3.16 -25.13 -11.39
N HIS A 176 3.82 -24.96 -12.54
CA HIS A 176 3.92 -25.99 -13.57
C HIS A 176 4.62 -27.25 -13.03
N TYR A 177 5.74 -27.09 -12.32
CA TYR A 177 6.40 -28.21 -11.66
C TYR A 177 5.48 -28.93 -10.66
N LEU A 178 4.75 -28.18 -9.83
CA LEU A 178 3.77 -28.77 -8.92
C LEU A 178 2.65 -29.51 -9.67
N ALA A 179 2.22 -29.02 -10.83
CA ALA A 179 1.23 -29.68 -11.66
C ALA A 179 1.74 -31.04 -12.18
N ILE A 180 2.95 -31.07 -12.74
CA ILE A 180 3.61 -32.30 -13.21
C ILE A 180 3.76 -33.30 -12.06
N GLU A 181 4.31 -32.86 -10.91
CA GLU A 181 4.54 -33.72 -9.76
C GLU A 181 3.23 -34.26 -9.19
N SER A 182 2.18 -33.43 -9.15
CA SER A 182 0.86 -33.86 -8.72
C SER A 182 0.31 -34.95 -9.65
N TRP A 183 0.48 -34.81 -10.96
CA TRP A 183 0.05 -35.82 -11.93
C TRP A 183 0.83 -37.13 -11.82
N ASN A 184 2.14 -37.04 -11.63
CA ASN A 184 3.01 -38.21 -11.46
C ASN A 184 2.65 -39.01 -10.19
N HIS A 185 2.24 -38.32 -9.12
CA HIS A 185 1.97 -38.95 -7.83
C HIS A 185 0.48 -39.19 -7.52
N CYS A 186 -0.46 -38.72 -8.36
CA CYS A 186 -1.90 -38.87 -8.14
C CYS A 186 -2.39 -40.33 -7.92
N GLY A 187 -1.59 -41.34 -8.30
CA GLY A 187 -1.85 -42.75 -7.96
C GLY A 187 -1.65 -43.10 -6.48
N ASP A 188 -0.76 -42.38 -5.79
CA ASP A 188 -0.33 -42.59 -4.40
C ASP A 188 -0.91 -41.56 -3.43
N ILE A 189 -1.41 -40.43 -3.94
CA ILE A 189 -2.05 -39.41 -3.13
C ILE A 189 -3.41 -39.95 -2.63
N HIS A 190 -3.39 -40.55 -1.45
CA HIS A 190 -4.57 -40.67 -0.59
C HIS A 190 -5.00 -39.27 -0.14
N ILE A 191 -5.62 -38.48 -1.03
CA ILE A 191 -6.35 -37.29 -0.58
C ILE A 191 -7.53 -37.83 0.23
N GLN A 192 -7.29 -38.02 1.54
CA GLN A 192 -8.32 -37.95 2.55
C GLN A 192 -8.79 -36.51 2.50
N ILE A 193 -9.63 -36.20 1.51
CA ILE A 193 -10.34 -34.94 1.48
C ILE A 193 -11.04 -34.91 2.83
N ILE A 194 -10.62 -33.99 3.70
CA ILE A 194 -11.18 -33.75 5.03
C ILE A 194 -12.55 -33.09 4.84
N ILE A 195 -13.42 -33.67 4.01
CA ILE A 195 -14.84 -33.58 4.22
C ILE A 195 -15.07 -34.52 5.40
N ARG A 196 -14.96 -33.98 6.62
CA ARG A 196 -15.38 -34.63 7.86
C ARG A 196 -16.87 -34.97 7.74
N LYS A 197 -17.19 -36.08 7.08
CA LYS A 197 -18.40 -36.85 7.36
C LYS A 197 -17.99 -37.95 8.33
N PRO A 198 -18.15 -37.75 9.65
CA PRO A 198 -18.09 -38.88 10.56
C PRO A 198 -19.25 -39.80 10.16
N GLN A 199 -18.97 -41.07 9.85
CA GLN A 199 -19.93 -42.16 9.62
C GLN A 199 -20.35 -42.53 8.18
N GLU A 200 -19.53 -42.30 7.15
CA GLU A 200 -19.67 -43.11 5.93
C GLU A 200 -18.33 -43.74 5.58
N LYS A 201 -18.31 -45.07 5.46
CA LYS A 201 -17.20 -45.80 4.84
C LYS A 201 -17.04 -45.23 3.43
N SER A 202 -16.10 -44.31 3.26
CA SER A 202 -15.83 -43.64 2.00
C SER A 202 -15.52 -44.72 0.96
N LYS A 203 -16.45 -44.96 0.04
CA LYS A 203 -16.12 -45.66 -1.21
C LYS A 203 -14.89 -44.94 -1.80
N PRO A 204 -13.86 -45.65 -2.28
CA PRO A 204 -12.70 -45.00 -2.87
C PRO A 204 -13.19 -44.08 -3.97
N MET A 205 -13.08 -42.77 -3.74
CA MET A 205 -13.43 -41.78 -4.72
C MET A 205 -12.50 -42.03 -5.90
N ILE A 206 -13.12 -42.35 -7.03
CA ILE A 206 -12.50 -42.85 -8.25
C ILE A 206 -11.24 -42.04 -8.57
N LYS A 207 -10.13 -42.70 -8.96
CA LYS A 207 -8.85 -42.07 -9.33
C LYS A 207 -8.98 -40.86 -10.30
N SER A 208 -10.05 -40.79 -11.11
CA SER A 208 -10.32 -39.65 -12.00
C SER A 208 -10.96 -38.44 -11.31
N GLY A 209 -11.59 -38.64 -10.16
CA GLY A 209 -12.26 -37.59 -9.39
C GLY A 209 -11.27 -36.69 -8.67
N THR A 210 -10.16 -37.19 -8.15
CA THR A 210 -9.18 -36.36 -7.42
C THR A 210 -8.38 -35.45 -8.36
N THR A 211 -8.04 -35.95 -9.55
CA THR A 211 -7.23 -35.23 -10.54
C THR A 211 -7.96 -34.02 -11.12
N ILE A 212 -9.30 -34.04 -11.24
CA ILE A 212 -10.06 -32.89 -11.74
C ILE A 212 -10.01 -31.70 -10.78
N TRP A 213 -9.96 -31.95 -9.45
CA TRP A 213 -9.81 -30.90 -8.45
C TRP A 213 -8.39 -30.32 -8.47
N VAL A 214 -7.38 -31.17 -8.65
CA VAL A 214 -5.99 -30.72 -8.81
C VAL A 214 -5.87 -29.84 -10.06
N ASP A 215 -6.39 -30.28 -11.21
CA ASP A 215 -6.42 -29.49 -12.45
C ASP A 215 -7.11 -28.13 -12.24
N HIS A 216 -8.26 -28.13 -11.56
CA HIS A 216 -8.98 -26.91 -11.22
C HIS A 216 -8.15 -25.97 -10.33
N CYS A 217 -7.57 -26.49 -9.23
CA CYS A 217 -6.78 -25.69 -8.31
C CYS A 217 -5.53 -25.11 -8.99
N VAL A 218 -4.81 -25.92 -9.77
CA VAL A 218 -3.64 -25.49 -10.53
C VAL A 218 -4.03 -24.40 -11.52
N ASP A 219 -5.09 -24.58 -12.29
CA ASP A 219 -5.50 -23.57 -13.28
C ASP A 219 -6.04 -22.29 -12.62
N MET A 220 -6.74 -22.39 -11.48
CA MET A 220 -7.15 -21.21 -10.70
C MET A 220 -5.95 -20.41 -10.17
N LEU A 221 -4.93 -21.10 -9.66
CA LEU A 221 -3.69 -20.45 -9.24
C LEU A 221 -2.95 -19.84 -10.42
N ARG A 222 -2.86 -20.53 -11.56
CA ARG A 222 -2.25 -20.01 -12.79
C ARG A 222 -2.90 -18.70 -13.21
N GLN A 223 -4.24 -18.69 -13.26
CA GLN A 223 -5.02 -17.50 -13.61
C GLN A 223 -4.81 -16.36 -12.61
N LYS A 224 -4.77 -16.66 -11.30
CA LYS A 224 -4.48 -15.65 -10.27
C LYS A 224 -3.08 -15.07 -10.40
N LEU A 225 -2.06 -15.90 -10.61
CA LEU A 225 -0.67 -15.46 -10.80
C LEU A 225 -0.51 -14.60 -12.07
N MET A 226 -1.26 -14.91 -13.13
CA MET A 226 -1.28 -14.07 -14.33
C MET A 226 -2.05 -12.75 -14.13
N CYS A 227 -3.12 -12.76 -13.33
CA CYS A 227 -3.88 -11.56 -13.00
C CYS A 227 -3.08 -10.60 -12.10
N ASP A 228 -2.30 -11.13 -11.16
CA ASP A 228 -1.43 -10.33 -10.29
C ASP A 228 -0.09 -9.97 -10.95
N ALA A 229 0.35 -10.78 -11.93
CA ALA A 229 1.59 -10.64 -12.70
C ALA A 229 2.72 -9.95 -11.93
N ASP A 230 3.30 -10.63 -10.93
CA ASP A 230 4.34 -10.07 -10.07
C ASP A 230 5.58 -9.62 -10.86
N VAL A 231 5.73 -8.31 -11.04
CA VAL A 231 6.85 -7.68 -11.77
C VAL A 231 8.11 -7.51 -10.92
N HIS A 232 8.19 -8.07 -9.72
CA HIS A 232 9.41 -8.04 -8.93
C HIS A 232 10.53 -8.86 -9.58
N LEU A 233 11.77 -8.49 -9.24
CA LEU A 233 12.97 -9.04 -9.85
C LEU A 233 13.75 -9.92 -8.85
N VAL A 234 14.02 -11.15 -9.27
CA VAL A 234 14.98 -12.07 -8.64
C VAL A 234 16.35 -11.80 -9.22
N THR A 235 17.36 -11.54 -8.40
CA THR A 235 18.75 -11.39 -8.84
C THR A 235 19.53 -12.68 -8.63
N TYR A 236 20.66 -12.81 -9.31
CA TYR A 236 21.53 -13.98 -9.17
C TYR A 236 22.76 -13.67 -8.35
N ASN A 237 23.26 -14.63 -7.57
CA ASN A 237 24.50 -14.52 -6.80
C ASN A 237 25.43 -15.71 -7.09
N TRP A 238 26.74 -15.45 -7.02
CA TRP A 238 27.75 -16.51 -7.00
C TRP A 238 27.78 -17.16 -5.63
N LEU A 239 27.70 -18.49 -5.60
CA LEU A 239 27.84 -19.27 -4.38
C LEU A 239 29.22 -19.91 -4.32
N LYS A 240 29.78 -20.00 -3.11
CA LYS A 240 31.10 -20.61 -2.90
C LYS A 240 31.05 -22.09 -3.29
N GLY A 241 31.92 -22.51 -4.22
CA GLY A 241 32.02 -23.91 -4.67
C GLY A 241 31.04 -24.28 -5.78
N HIS A 242 30.37 -23.31 -6.38
CA HIS A 242 29.47 -23.51 -7.52
C HIS A 242 30.03 -22.81 -8.77
N ASP A 243 29.95 -23.49 -9.92
CA ASP A 243 30.44 -22.96 -11.21
C ASP A 243 29.40 -22.11 -11.93
N VAL A 244 28.15 -22.13 -11.48
CA VAL A 244 27.03 -21.37 -12.05
C VAL A 244 26.43 -20.43 -11.01
N PRO A 245 25.93 -19.27 -11.44
CA PRO A 245 25.23 -18.36 -10.54
C PRO A 245 23.86 -18.92 -10.15
N HIS A 246 23.44 -18.66 -8.92
CA HIS A 246 22.15 -19.13 -8.39
C HIS A 246 21.18 -17.97 -8.18
N PRO A 247 19.88 -18.15 -8.48
CA PRO A 247 18.86 -17.14 -8.17
C PRO A 247 18.74 -16.98 -6.65
N ASN A 248 18.59 -15.73 -6.21
CA ASN A 248 18.38 -15.38 -4.82
C ASN A 248 16.91 -14.98 -4.60
N PHE A 249 16.12 -15.96 -4.18
CA PHE A 249 14.67 -15.81 -3.96
C PHE A 249 14.32 -15.04 -2.68
N ASN A 250 15.30 -14.56 -1.91
CA ASN A 250 15.08 -13.68 -0.76
C ASN A 250 14.86 -12.24 -1.24
N THR A 251 13.78 -12.03 -1.99
CA THR A 251 13.40 -10.73 -2.55
C THR A 251 12.55 -9.95 -1.55
N ALA A 252 12.78 -8.65 -1.46
CA ALA A 252 11.94 -7.77 -0.65
C ALA A 252 10.60 -7.53 -1.36
N ARG A 253 9.49 -7.65 -0.63
CA ARG A 253 8.12 -7.45 -1.15
C ARG A 253 7.26 -6.70 -0.12
N GLN A 254 6.27 -5.97 -0.59
CA GLN A 254 5.19 -5.37 0.18
C GLN A 254 4.02 -6.33 0.11
N CYS A 255 3.72 -6.93 1.26
CA CYS A 255 2.63 -7.87 1.40
C CYS A 255 1.46 -7.21 2.12
N ARG A 256 0.24 -7.55 1.71
CA ARG A 256 -0.94 -7.34 2.58
C ARG A 256 -0.75 -8.17 3.85
N SER A 257 -1.13 -7.62 5.01
CA SER A 257 -1.09 -8.40 6.26
C SER A 257 -2.01 -9.61 6.16
N PHE A 258 -1.40 -10.79 6.18
CA PHE A 258 -2.12 -12.06 6.17
C PHE A 258 -2.93 -12.22 7.46
N GLU A 259 -2.39 -11.78 8.58
CA GLU A 259 -3.01 -11.82 9.90
C GLU A 259 -4.27 -10.96 9.94
N ALA A 260 -4.23 -9.74 9.37
CA ALA A 260 -5.40 -8.88 9.31
C ALA A 260 -6.52 -9.52 8.45
N VAL A 261 -6.17 -10.10 7.30
CA VAL A 261 -7.14 -10.82 6.45
C VAL A 261 -7.71 -12.03 7.20
N LYS A 262 -6.85 -12.83 7.84
CA LYS A 262 -7.26 -13.99 8.63
C LYS A 262 -8.17 -13.59 9.78
N GLN A 263 -7.84 -12.53 10.51
CA GLN A 263 -8.66 -12.03 11.60
C GLN A 263 -10.03 -11.57 11.11
N TYR A 264 -10.08 -10.84 10.00
CA TYR A 264 -11.34 -10.45 9.37
C TYR A 264 -12.21 -11.68 9.04
N VAL A 265 -11.61 -12.74 8.48
CA VAL A 265 -12.35 -13.99 8.22
C VAL A 265 -12.87 -14.61 9.51
N MET A 266 -12.06 -14.63 10.57
CA MET A 266 -12.47 -15.19 11.86
C MET A 266 -13.62 -14.39 12.50
N ASP A 267 -13.54 -13.06 12.47
CA ASP A 267 -14.55 -12.16 13.06
C ASP A 267 -15.89 -12.21 12.30
N ASN A 268 -15.84 -12.54 11.01
CA ASN A 268 -17.01 -12.62 10.13
C ASN A 268 -17.40 -14.07 9.79
N ALA A 269 -16.77 -15.06 10.43
CA ALA A 269 -17.09 -16.46 10.20
C ALA A 269 -18.50 -16.76 10.71
N LEU A 270 -19.31 -17.42 9.87
CA LEU A 270 -20.59 -17.95 10.33
C LEU A 270 -20.34 -19.07 11.34
N ASP A 271 -20.97 -18.96 12.51
CA ASP A 271 -20.94 -20.03 13.49
C ASP A 271 -21.80 -21.21 13.02
N GLY A 272 -21.14 -22.16 12.35
CA GLY A 272 -21.78 -23.37 11.85
C GLY A 272 -22.38 -24.28 12.93
N SER A 273 -22.10 -24.05 14.22
CA SER A 273 -22.76 -24.78 15.31
C SER A 273 -24.17 -24.28 15.57
N ASN A 274 -24.46 -23.02 15.24
CA ASN A 274 -25.76 -22.36 15.37
C ASN A 274 -26.55 -22.32 14.05
N LEU A 275 -25.94 -22.71 12.93
CA LEU A 275 -26.67 -22.90 11.67
C LEU A 275 -27.51 -24.18 11.73
N PRO A 276 -28.82 -24.13 11.41
CA PRO A 276 -29.62 -25.33 11.23
C PRO A 276 -28.90 -26.28 10.26
N LYS A 277 -28.64 -27.53 10.68
CA LYS A 277 -27.82 -28.52 9.92
C LYS A 277 -28.32 -28.78 8.48
N MET A 278 -29.54 -28.39 8.17
CA MET A 278 -30.15 -28.19 6.86
C MET A 278 -31.17 -27.06 7.13
N TYR A 279 -31.29 -25.96 6.41
CA TYR A 279 -31.28 -25.72 4.99
C TYR A 279 -30.96 -24.23 4.81
N PHE A 280 -30.06 -23.85 3.91
CA PHE A 280 -30.20 -22.54 3.30
C PHE A 280 -31.57 -22.54 2.59
N GLU A 281 -32.50 -21.69 3.02
CA GLU A 281 -33.82 -21.64 2.41
C GLU A 281 -33.68 -21.19 0.95
N LYS A 282 -34.21 -21.98 0.02
CA LYS A 282 -34.36 -21.52 -1.36
C LYS A 282 -35.32 -20.31 -1.37
N PRO A 283 -35.10 -19.32 -2.24
CA PRO A 283 -36.04 -18.22 -2.41
C PRO A 283 -37.47 -18.73 -2.62
N LYS A 284 -38.43 -18.18 -1.88
CA LYS A 284 -39.85 -18.65 -1.88
C LYS A 284 -40.56 -18.38 -3.21
N ASP A 285 -40.07 -17.41 -3.96
CA ASP A 285 -40.53 -17.05 -5.30
C ASP A 285 -39.96 -17.97 -6.39
N GLY A 286 -39.12 -18.94 -6.02
CA GLY A 286 -38.50 -19.86 -6.97
C GLY A 286 -37.40 -19.22 -7.82
N SER A 287 -36.95 -18.01 -7.48
CA SER A 287 -35.85 -17.33 -8.17
C SER A 287 -34.53 -18.07 -7.92
N VAL A 288 -34.22 -19.04 -8.78
CA VAL A 288 -32.95 -19.76 -8.78
C VAL A 288 -32.34 -19.68 -10.16
N MET A 289 -31.04 -19.42 -10.20
CA MET A 289 -30.26 -19.54 -11.43
C MET A 289 -29.85 -21.00 -11.56
N GLU A 290 -30.30 -21.64 -12.63
CA GLU A 290 -29.90 -23.01 -12.97
C GLU A 290 -28.62 -22.97 -13.81
N TYR A 291 -27.62 -23.73 -13.38
CA TYR A 291 -26.34 -23.88 -14.09
C TYR A 291 -26.13 -25.35 -14.41
N GLU A 292 -25.68 -25.64 -15.63
CA GLU A 292 -25.33 -27.00 -16.04
C GLU A 292 -24.05 -27.50 -15.34
N GLU A 293 -23.04 -26.63 -15.18
CA GLU A 293 -21.81 -26.92 -14.45
C GLU A 293 -21.20 -25.67 -13.76
N PRO A 294 -20.52 -25.83 -12.60
CA PRO A 294 -19.76 -24.75 -11.98
C PRO A 294 -18.47 -24.41 -12.75
N PRO A 295 -17.94 -23.17 -12.60
CA PRO A 295 -18.33 -22.13 -11.65
C PRO A 295 -19.56 -21.36 -12.15
N PHE A 296 -20.27 -20.77 -11.20
CA PHE A 296 -21.42 -19.93 -11.48
C PHE A 296 -20.94 -18.61 -12.10
N ASP A 297 -21.44 -18.27 -13.29
CA ASP A 297 -21.16 -16.96 -13.88
C ASP A 297 -21.99 -15.90 -13.15
N PRO A 298 -21.37 -14.94 -12.42
CA PRO A 298 -22.10 -13.90 -11.71
C PRO A 298 -22.86 -12.94 -12.64
N LEU A 299 -22.67 -13.00 -13.96
CA LEU A 299 -23.40 -12.20 -14.94
C LEU A 299 -24.49 -12.98 -15.69
N ALA A 300 -24.77 -14.23 -15.32
CA ALA A 300 -25.76 -15.05 -16.01
C ALA A 300 -27.18 -14.45 -15.96
N ASP A 301 -27.46 -13.56 -15.02
CA ASP A 301 -28.72 -12.84 -14.85
C ASP A 301 -28.74 -11.44 -15.50
N GLY A 302 -27.68 -11.08 -16.23
CA GLY A 302 -27.58 -9.79 -16.92
C GLY A 302 -27.19 -8.61 -16.02
N TRP A 303 -26.57 -8.85 -14.87
CA TRP A 303 -26.05 -7.78 -14.02
C TRP A 303 -25.12 -6.85 -14.82
N PRO A 304 -25.30 -5.52 -14.79
CA PRO A 304 -24.52 -4.62 -15.64
C PRO A 304 -23.06 -4.60 -15.18
N SER A 305 -22.17 -5.21 -15.97
CA SER A 305 -20.74 -4.96 -15.86
C SER A 305 -20.45 -3.57 -16.44
N ASN A 306 -20.62 -2.51 -15.63
CA ASN A 306 -20.27 -1.14 -16.00
C ASN A 306 -18.74 -0.89 -16.11
N HIS A 307 -17.95 -1.95 -16.24
CA HIS A 307 -16.49 -1.89 -16.33
C HIS A 307 -16.04 -2.65 -17.58
N HIS A 308 -15.93 -1.89 -18.67
CA HIS A 308 -15.12 -2.21 -19.83
C HIS A 308 -13.69 -1.74 -19.59
#